data_AF-A0A5R2N5P5-F1
#
_entry.id   AF-A0A5R2N5P5-F1
#
_cell.length_a   1.000
_cell.length_b   1.000
_cell.length_c   1.000
_cell.angle_alpha   90.00
_cell.angle_beta   90.00
_cell.angle_gamma   90.00
#
_symmetry.space_group_name_H-M   'P 1'
#
loop_
_entity.id
_entity.type
_entity.pdbx_description
1 polymer ?
#
loop_
_entity_poly.entity_id
_entity_poly.type
_entity_poly.pdbx_seq_one_letter_code
_entity_poly.pdbx_strand_id
1 'polypeptide(L)'
;KMLAGLGRGIVSTGKLDPEGVARSMEEFRRFRALSDQAGAEHMYVLATAAAREAINGPDFIHRAEEVLKTEIRVLSGRQEAHYSALGVISGFHPANGIAGDLGGGSLELIDIDGEAIGDGITLPLGGLRLQDMAKNSLVQAQKIARQELARAKLLKGGQGRTFYAVGGTWRNLARLHMEMNNYPLGVMHHYEISADSA
;
A
#
# COMPACT_ATOMS: atom_id res chain seq x y z
N LYS A 1 -7.86 8.84 8.89
CA LYS A 1 -6.97 7.65 8.75
C LYS A 1 -6.65 7.14 10.15
N MET A 2 -6.74 5.84 10.37
CA MET A 2 -6.35 5.19 11.63
C MET A 2 -5.18 4.22 11.37
N LEU A 3 -4.29 4.07 12.34
CA LEU A 3 -3.14 3.16 12.28
C LEU A 3 -3.43 1.92 13.12
N ALA A 4 -4.01 0.89 12.50
CA ALA A 4 -4.40 -0.33 13.22
C ALA A 4 -3.22 -1.24 13.53
N GLY A 5 -2.18 -1.23 12.69
CA GLY A 5 -1.08 -2.19 12.77
C GLY A 5 -1.51 -3.65 12.53
N LEU A 6 -2.60 -3.86 11.77
CA LEU A 6 -3.28 -5.15 11.63
C LEU A 6 -2.36 -6.33 11.21
N GLY A 7 -1.39 -6.06 10.32
CA GLY A 7 -0.41 -7.05 9.84
C GLY A 7 0.87 -7.18 10.68
N ARG A 8 0.92 -6.59 11.88
CA ARG A 8 2.11 -6.69 12.75
C ARG A 8 2.30 -8.14 13.21
N GLY A 9 3.51 -8.67 13.05
CA GLY A 9 3.84 -10.04 13.46
C GLY A 9 3.21 -11.13 12.60
N ILE A 10 2.59 -10.79 11.45
CA ILE A 10 1.92 -11.78 10.60
C ILE A 10 2.92 -12.77 9.98
N VAL A 11 4.15 -12.35 9.70
CA VAL A 11 5.19 -13.22 9.12
C VAL A 11 5.62 -14.28 10.11
N SER A 12 5.74 -13.90 11.38
CA SER A 12 6.17 -14.79 12.46
C SER A 12 5.04 -15.66 13.02
N THR A 13 3.80 -15.15 13.06
CA THR A 13 2.67 -15.83 13.74
C THR A 13 1.64 -16.44 12.78
N GLY A 14 1.62 -16.02 11.52
CA GLY A 14 0.58 -16.37 10.55
C GLY A 14 -0.80 -15.78 10.86
N LYS A 15 -0.90 -14.86 11.84
CA LYS A 15 -2.18 -14.31 12.32
C LYS A 15 -2.16 -12.78 12.32
N LEU A 16 -3.35 -12.19 12.24
CA LEU A 16 -3.55 -10.76 12.50
C LEU A 16 -3.32 -10.45 13.97
N ASP A 17 -2.76 -9.28 14.24
CA ASP A 17 -2.52 -8.77 15.58
C ASP A 17 -3.85 -8.59 16.35
N PRO A 18 -4.05 -9.24 17.52
CA PRO A 18 -5.33 -9.17 18.25
C PRO A 18 -5.73 -7.76 18.66
N GLU A 19 -4.77 -6.92 19.07
CA GLU A 19 -5.04 -5.52 19.38
C GLU A 19 -5.44 -4.73 18.12
N GLY A 20 -4.73 -4.97 17.01
CA GLY A 20 -5.05 -4.40 15.72
C GLY A 20 -6.45 -4.76 15.23
N VAL A 21 -6.88 -6.01 15.44
CA VAL A 21 -8.25 -6.47 15.15
C VAL A 21 -9.27 -5.71 16.00
N ALA A 22 -9.07 -5.64 17.32
CA ALA A 22 -9.99 -4.94 18.22
C ALA A 22 -10.14 -3.45 17.85
N ARG A 23 -9.02 -2.75 17.63
CA ARG A 23 -9.00 -1.35 17.17
C ARG A 23 -9.71 -1.17 15.84
N SER A 24 -9.50 -2.08 14.89
CA SER A 24 -10.14 -2.00 13.57
C SER A 24 -11.66 -2.11 13.68
N MET A 25 -12.18 -3.01 14.52
CA MET A 25 -13.63 -3.20 14.70
C MET A 25 -14.32 -1.98 15.32
N GLU A 26 -13.67 -1.31 16.26
CA GLU A 26 -14.19 -0.05 16.82
C GLU A 26 -14.28 1.04 15.74
N GLU A 27 -13.23 1.18 14.94
CA GLU A 27 -13.15 2.19 13.89
C GLU A 27 -14.09 1.90 12.71
N PHE A 28 -14.35 0.63 12.39
CA PHE A 28 -15.33 0.27 11.37
C PHE A 28 -16.75 0.69 11.75
N ARG A 29 -17.13 0.59 13.03
CA ARG A 29 -18.42 1.14 13.51
C ARG A 29 -18.50 2.64 13.27
N ARG A 30 -17.41 3.36 13.54
CA ARG A 30 -17.30 4.79 13.28
C ARG A 30 -17.39 5.11 11.78
N PHE A 31 -16.71 4.35 10.91
CA PHE A 31 -16.77 4.56 9.47
C PHE A 31 -18.16 4.30 8.90
N ARG A 32 -18.87 3.27 9.38
CA ARG A 32 -20.28 3.03 9.00
C ARG A 32 -21.16 4.22 9.38
N ALA A 33 -21.08 4.68 10.63
CA ALA A 33 -21.86 5.83 11.08
C ALA A 33 -21.56 7.11 10.29
N LEU A 34 -20.29 7.37 9.97
CA LEU A 34 -19.90 8.51 9.13
C LEU A 34 -20.42 8.38 7.69
N SER A 35 -20.39 7.18 7.12
CA SER A 35 -20.94 6.93 5.79
C SER A 35 -22.45 7.11 5.73
N ASP A 36 -23.17 6.68 6.78
CA ASP A 36 -24.61 6.92 6.92
C ASP A 36 -24.91 8.41 7.04
N GLN A 37 -24.17 9.10 7.92
CA GLN A 37 -24.34 10.54 8.13
C GLN A 37 -24.02 11.36 6.87
N ALA A 38 -23.05 10.93 6.07
CA ALA A 38 -22.71 11.57 4.80
C ALA A 38 -23.75 11.33 3.70
N GLY A 39 -24.75 10.45 3.92
CA GLY A 39 -25.76 10.10 2.92
C GLY A 39 -25.19 9.30 1.74
N ALA A 40 -24.11 8.54 1.95
CA ALA A 40 -23.49 7.77 0.88
C ALA A 40 -24.41 6.65 0.40
N GLU A 41 -24.76 6.65 -0.89
CA GLU A 41 -25.60 5.61 -1.51
C GLU A 41 -24.85 4.28 -1.69
N HIS A 42 -23.53 4.35 -1.86
CA HIS A 42 -22.68 3.20 -2.09
C HIS A 42 -21.47 3.22 -1.16
N MET A 43 -21.14 2.05 -0.59
CA MET A 43 -19.91 1.81 0.14
C MET A 43 -19.16 0.67 -0.54
N TYR A 44 -17.87 0.89 -0.80
CA TYR A 44 -16.96 -0.14 -1.29
C TYR A 44 -15.89 -0.37 -0.25
N VAL A 45 -15.72 -1.60 0.20
CA VAL A 45 -14.71 -1.97 1.19
C VAL A 45 -13.71 -2.90 0.54
N LEU A 46 -12.43 -2.52 0.61
CA LEU A 46 -11.32 -3.27 0.04
C LEU A 46 -10.39 -3.74 1.16
N ALA A 47 -9.94 -4.99 1.08
CA ALA A 47 -8.92 -5.54 1.97
C ALA A 47 -7.73 -6.08 1.15
N THR A 48 -6.54 -6.00 1.73
CA THR A 48 -5.27 -6.28 1.04
C THR A 48 -4.50 -7.43 1.72
N ALA A 49 -3.22 -7.57 1.39
CA ALA A 49 -2.34 -8.67 1.78
C ALA A 49 -2.52 -9.23 3.20
N ALA A 50 -2.61 -8.39 4.23
CA ALA A 50 -2.70 -8.86 5.62
C ALA A 50 -3.96 -9.72 5.88
N ALA A 51 -5.13 -9.26 5.43
CA ALA A 51 -6.39 -9.98 5.63
C ALA A 51 -6.48 -11.25 4.76
N ARG A 52 -5.82 -11.24 3.60
CA ARG A 52 -5.75 -12.37 2.67
C ARG A 52 -4.86 -13.50 3.18
N GLU A 53 -3.72 -13.17 3.80
CA GLU A 53 -2.67 -14.13 4.17
C GLU A 53 -2.84 -14.69 5.58
N ALA A 54 -3.55 -14.01 6.47
CA ALA A 54 -3.70 -14.44 7.85
C ALA A 54 -4.64 -15.64 8.01
N ILE A 55 -4.27 -16.58 8.88
CA ILE A 55 -5.09 -17.75 9.23
C ILE A 55 -6.45 -17.33 9.82
N ASN A 56 -6.48 -16.28 10.63
CA ASN A 56 -7.70 -15.68 11.18
C ASN A 56 -8.27 -14.55 10.31
N GLY A 57 -7.78 -14.38 9.08
CA GLY A 57 -8.28 -13.43 8.10
C GLY A 57 -9.77 -13.61 7.76
N PRO A 58 -10.24 -14.84 7.48
CA PRO A 58 -11.65 -15.09 7.18
C PRO A 58 -12.61 -14.70 8.32
N ASP A 59 -12.27 -15.01 9.58
CA ASP A 59 -13.05 -14.58 10.76
C ASP A 59 -13.08 -13.05 10.88
N PHE A 60 -11.93 -12.42 10.69
CA PHE A 60 -11.82 -10.96 10.73
C PHE A 60 -12.68 -10.30 9.65
N ILE A 61 -12.66 -10.82 8.42
CA ILE A 61 -13.47 -10.31 7.30
C ILE A 61 -14.95 -10.44 7.64
N HIS A 62 -15.40 -11.63 8.05
CA HIS A 62 -16.81 -11.88 8.37
C HIS A 62 -17.33 -10.88 9.43
N ARG A 63 -16.60 -10.73 10.53
CA ARG A 63 -16.95 -9.77 11.59
C ARG A 63 -16.93 -8.32 11.13
N ALA A 64 -16.01 -7.97 10.23
CA ALA A 64 -15.93 -6.62 9.67
C ALA A 64 -17.08 -6.32 8.72
N GLU A 65 -17.52 -7.30 7.92
CA GLU A 65 -18.70 -7.19 7.05
C GLU A 65 -19.98 -7.00 7.87
N GLU A 66 -20.14 -7.71 9.00
CA GLU A 66 -21.26 -7.50 9.92
C GLU A 66 -21.32 -6.07 10.46
N VAL A 67 -20.16 -5.51 10.83
CA VAL A 67 -20.05 -4.15 11.36
C VAL A 67 -20.29 -3.09 10.27
N LEU A 68 -19.72 -3.27 9.08
CA LEU A 68 -19.80 -2.33 7.98
C LEU A 68 -21.10 -2.46 7.17
N LYS A 69 -21.81 -3.57 7.35
CA LYS A 69 -23.00 -3.97 6.57
C LYS A 69 -22.73 -3.96 5.07
N THR A 70 -21.51 -4.31 4.68
CA THR A 70 -21.01 -4.22 3.31
C THR A 70 -20.00 -5.33 3.10
N GLU A 71 -20.07 -6.01 1.96
CA GLU A 71 -19.10 -7.05 1.57
C GLU A 71 -17.69 -6.46 1.43
N ILE A 72 -16.70 -7.21 1.90
CA ILE A 72 -15.29 -6.85 1.78
C ILE A 72 -14.70 -7.59 0.59
N ARG A 73 -14.30 -6.82 -0.42
CA ARG A 73 -13.54 -7.37 -1.53
C ARG A 73 -12.07 -7.50 -1.15
N VAL A 74 -11.64 -8.74 -0.94
CA VAL A 74 -10.23 -9.07 -0.74
C VAL A 74 -9.51 -9.04 -2.09
N LEU A 75 -8.60 -8.09 -2.26
CA LEU A 75 -7.83 -7.93 -3.48
C LEU A 75 -6.71 -8.97 -3.53
N SER A 76 -6.39 -9.46 -4.72
CA SER A 76 -5.09 -10.11 -4.98
C SER A 76 -4.00 -9.06 -5.20
N GLY A 77 -2.73 -9.43 -5.04
CA GLY A 77 -1.62 -8.51 -5.29
C GLY A 77 -1.61 -7.92 -6.72
N ARG A 78 -2.01 -8.71 -7.73
CA ARG A 78 -2.19 -8.22 -9.11
C ARG A 78 -3.29 -7.16 -9.22
N GLN A 79 -4.39 -7.32 -8.48
CA GLN A 79 -5.47 -6.33 -8.43
C GLN A 79 -5.04 -5.07 -7.69
N GLU A 80 -4.29 -5.19 -6.59
CA GLU A 80 -3.71 -4.05 -5.89
C GLU A 80 -2.84 -3.23 -6.85
N ALA A 81 -1.88 -3.87 -7.55
CA ALA A 81 -1.04 -3.22 -8.55
C ALA A 81 -1.87 -2.52 -9.65
N HIS A 82 -2.90 -3.20 -10.18
CA HIS A 82 -3.78 -2.63 -11.19
C HIS A 82 -4.55 -1.38 -10.71
N TYR A 83 -5.10 -1.41 -9.50
CA TYR A 83 -5.80 -0.24 -8.95
C TYR A 83 -4.84 0.91 -8.64
N SER A 84 -3.61 0.63 -8.20
CA SER A 84 -2.58 1.65 -8.04
C SER A 84 -2.23 2.31 -9.38
N ALA A 85 -2.15 1.53 -10.47
CA ALA A 85 -1.97 2.07 -11.82
C ALA A 85 -3.13 2.99 -12.25
N LEU A 86 -4.37 2.56 -12.06
CA LEU A 86 -5.55 3.38 -12.35
C LEU A 86 -5.55 4.67 -11.52
N GLY A 87 -5.13 4.61 -10.26
CA GLY A 87 -4.95 5.78 -9.42
C GLY A 87 -3.95 6.78 -10.01
N VAL A 88 -2.80 6.30 -10.49
CA VAL A 88 -1.79 7.15 -11.17
C VAL A 88 -2.36 7.73 -12.47
N ILE A 89 -2.94 6.91 -13.34
CA ILE A 89 -3.51 7.36 -14.63
C ILE A 89 -4.59 8.43 -14.41
N SER A 90 -5.42 8.28 -13.37
CA SER A 90 -6.46 9.26 -13.04
C SER A 90 -5.91 10.61 -12.58
N GLY A 91 -4.67 10.65 -12.07
CA GLY A 91 -4.04 11.85 -11.52
C GLY A 91 -2.95 12.48 -12.39
N PHE A 92 -2.49 11.78 -13.44
CA PHE A 92 -1.37 12.16 -14.31
C PHE A 92 -1.69 11.82 -15.76
N HIS A 93 -1.62 12.80 -16.68
CA HIS A 93 -1.94 12.59 -18.09
C HIS A 93 -0.95 13.30 -19.04
N PRO A 94 -0.26 12.57 -19.95
CA PRO A 94 -0.15 11.11 -19.96
C PRO A 94 0.75 10.61 -18.82
N ALA A 95 0.34 9.53 -18.14
CA ALA A 95 1.23 8.80 -17.25
C ALA A 95 2.20 7.93 -18.06
N ASN A 96 3.49 7.96 -17.75
CA ASN A 96 4.48 7.12 -18.41
C ASN A 96 5.62 6.74 -17.47
N GLY A 97 5.62 5.49 -17.00
CA GLY A 97 6.63 5.00 -16.08
C GLY A 97 6.22 3.76 -15.30
N ILE A 98 6.81 3.58 -14.12
CA ILE A 98 6.48 2.47 -13.21
C ILE A 98 5.77 3.05 -12.00
N ALA A 99 4.58 2.55 -11.70
CA ALA A 99 3.96 2.79 -10.41
C ALA A 99 4.42 1.71 -9.42
N GLY A 100 4.89 2.16 -8.26
CA GLY A 100 5.00 1.31 -7.10
C GLY A 100 3.88 1.64 -6.11
N ASP A 101 3.47 0.68 -5.29
CA ASP A 101 2.65 0.95 -4.10
C ASP A 101 3.23 0.23 -2.88
N LEU A 102 3.76 1.01 -1.93
CA LEU A 102 4.38 0.47 -0.73
C LEU A 102 3.40 0.44 0.45
N GLY A 103 2.84 -0.76 0.65
CA GLY A 103 1.99 -1.09 1.78
C GLY A 103 2.76 -1.57 3.02
N GLY A 104 2.00 -2.05 4.01
CA GLY A 104 2.56 -2.68 5.21
C GLY A 104 3.02 -4.12 4.98
N GLY A 105 2.30 -4.87 4.14
CA GLY A 105 2.54 -6.29 3.86
C GLY A 105 3.28 -6.57 2.54
N SER A 106 3.14 -5.71 1.54
CA SER A 106 3.70 -5.91 0.20
C SER A 106 4.17 -4.61 -0.44
N LEU A 107 4.90 -4.77 -1.53
CA LEU A 107 5.19 -3.74 -2.53
C LEU A 107 4.66 -4.23 -3.86
N GLU A 108 3.73 -3.48 -4.44
CA GLU A 108 3.21 -3.71 -5.79
C GLU A 108 4.02 -2.89 -6.79
N LEU A 109 4.28 -3.45 -7.98
CA LEU A 109 4.98 -2.77 -9.07
C LEU A 109 4.28 -3.05 -10.40
N ILE A 110 4.06 -2.02 -11.21
CA ILE A 110 3.37 -2.14 -12.50
C ILE A 110 3.82 -1.05 -13.48
N ASP A 111 3.93 -1.42 -14.75
CA ASP A 111 4.30 -0.51 -15.84
C ASP A 111 3.06 0.21 -16.41
N ILE A 112 3.21 1.49 -16.75
CA ILE A 112 2.17 2.36 -17.28
C ILE A 112 2.72 3.10 -18.51
N ASP A 113 2.03 2.99 -19.64
CA ASP A 113 2.32 3.72 -20.88
C ASP A 113 1.04 4.37 -21.42
N GLY A 114 0.81 5.62 -21.06
CA GLY A 114 -0.45 6.33 -21.32
C GLY A 114 -1.62 5.67 -20.59
N GLU A 115 -2.56 5.11 -21.37
CA GLU A 115 -3.69 4.33 -20.84
C GLU A 115 -3.40 2.81 -20.79
N ALA A 116 -2.29 2.36 -21.38
CA ALA A 116 -1.89 0.97 -21.34
C ALA A 116 -1.29 0.61 -19.98
N ILE A 117 -1.83 -0.44 -19.35
CA ILE A 117 -1.37 -0.96 -18.07
C ILE A 117 -0.72 -2.33 -18.31
N GLY A 118 0.53 -2.49 -17.89
CA GLY A 118 1.26 -3.75 -17.99
C GLY A 118 0.84 -4.80 -16.96
N ASP A 119 1.61 -5.89 -16.89
CA ASP A 119 1.43 -6.92 -15.86
C ASP A 119 2.01 -6.46 -14.52
N GLY A 120 1.15 -6.31 -13.51
CA GLY A 120 1.56 -6.01 -12.14
C GLY A 120 2.19 -7.22 -11.43
N ILE A 121 3.20 -6.97 -10.61
CA ILE A 121 3.79 -7.96 -9.69
C ILE A 121 3.66 -7.48 -8.25
N THR A 122 3.81 -8.43 -7.32
CA THR A 122 3.86 -8.18 -5.88
C THR A 122 5.13 -8.76 -5.30
N LEU A 123 5.82 -7.95 -4.49
CA LEU A 123 7.01 -8.33 -3.74
C LEU A 123 6.70 -8.31 -2.23
N PRO A 124 7.31 -9.20 -1.43
CA PRO A 124 7.12 -9.25 0.03
C PRO A 124 7.93 -8.15 0.75
N LEU A 125 7.88 -6.91 0.27
CA LEU A 125 8.70 -5.78 0.74
C LEU A 125 7.91 -4.70 1.48
N GLY A 126 6.68 -4.99 1.90
CA GLY A 126 5.91 -4.05 2.71
C GLY A 126 6.64 -3.70 4.01
N GLY A 127 6.47 -2.46 4.50
CA GLY A 127 7.30 -1.93 5.59
C GLY A 127 7.26 -2.75 6.89
N LEU A 128 6.08 -3.22 7.30
CA LEU A 128 5.93 -4.05 8.51
C LEU A 128 6.46 -5.48 8.29
N ARG A 129 6.22 -6.04 7.10
CA ARG A 129 6.72 -7.36 6.71
C ARG A 129 8.25 -7.39 6.67
N LEU A 130 8.86 -6.39 6.04
CA LEU A 130 10.31 -6.27 5.94
C LEU A 130 10.95 -6.08 7.32
N GLN A 131 10.32 -5.29 8.19
CA GLN A 131 10.77 -5.12 9.58
C GLN A 131 10.81 -6.46 10.35
N ASP A 132 9.75 -7.27 10.23
CA ASP A 132 9.66 -8.60 10.87
C ASP A 132 10.70 -9.57 10.28
N MET A 133 10.75 -9.69 8.95
CA MET A 133 11.71 -10.56 8.24
C MET A 133 13.18 -10.20 8.54
N ALA A 134 13.46 -8.90 8.71
CA ALA A 134 14.79 -8.41 9.02
C ALA A 134 15.12 -8.42 10.51
N LYS A 135 14.16 -8.78 11.39
CA LYS A 135 14.31 -8.72 12.85
C LYS A 135 14.82 -7.35 13.32
N ASN A 136 14.29 -6.27 12.75
CA ASN A 136 14.73 -4.88 12.97
C ASN A 136 16.18 -4.55 12.57
N SER A 137 16.90 -5.42 11.86
CA SER A 137 18.24 -5.14 11.36
C SER A 137 18.21 -4.44 9.99
N LEU A 138 18.72 -3.21 9.91
CA LEU A 138 18.79 -2.44 8.66
C LEU A 138 19.64 -3.14 7.59
N VAL A 139 20.76 -3.74 7.98
CA VAL A 139 21.64 -4.48 7.07
C VAL A 139 20.90 -5.67 6.45
N GLN A 140 20.14 -6.40 7.27
CA GLN A 140 19.35 -7.52 6.79
C GLN A 140 18.18 -7.06 5.90
N ALA A 141 17.50 -5.97 6.27
CA ALA A 141 16.43 -5.39 5.48
C ALA A 141 16.92 -4.97 4.08
N GLN A 142 18.08 -4.32 4.01
CA GLN A 142 18.69 -3.91 2.73
C GLN A 142 19.04 -5.13 1.86
N LYS A 143 19.58 -6.20 2.46
CA LYS A 143 19.89 -7.45 1.75
C LYS A 143 18.64 -8.08 1.16
N ILE A 144 17.56 -8.20 1.94
CA ILE A 144 16.28 -8.76 1.50
C ILE A 144 15.69 -7.91 0.37
N ALA A 145 15.64 -6.59 0.54
CA ALA A 145 15.12 -5.67 -0.49
C ALA A 145 15.88 -5.79 -1.81
N ARG A 146 17.21 -5.82 -1.78
CA ARG A 146 18.03 -6.01 -2.98
C ARG A 146 17.75 -7.34 -3.69
N GLN A 147 17.60 -8.42 -2.92
CA GLN A 147 17.34 -9.75 -3.48
C GLN A 147 15.97 -9.83 -4.16
N GLU A 148 14.93 -9.28 -3.53
CA GLU A 148 13.57 -9.29 -4.11
C GLU A 148 13.45 -8.32 -5.30
N LEU A 149 14.02 -7.12 -5.21
CA LEU A 149 14.02 -6.17 -6.34
C LEU A 149 14.81 -6.70 -7.55
N ALA A 150 15.88 -7.47 -7.34
CA ALA A 150 16.62 -8.09 -8.45
C ALA A 150 15.78 -9.09 -9.27
N ARG A 151 14.70 -9.63 -8.69
CA ARG A 151 13.76 -10.53 -9.38
C ARG A 151 12.72 -9.76 -10.20
N ALA A 152 12.50 -8.48 -9.92
CA ALA A 152 11.52 -7.64 -10.61
C ALA A 152 12.05 -7.17 -11.97
N LYS A 153 11.96 -8.05 -12.98
CA LYS A 153 12.43 -7.76 -14.35
C LYS A 153 11.80 -6.52 -14.98
N LEU A 154 10.56 -6.18 -14.60
CA LEU A 154 9.85 -5.02 -15.13
C LEU A 154 10.57 -3.69 -14.86
N LEU A 155 11.39 -3.60 -13.80
CA LEU A 155 12.11 -2.37 -13.44
C LEU A 155 13.06 -1.91 -14.55
N LYS A 156 13.56 -2.83 -15.37
CA LYS A 156 14.41 -2.50 -16.53
C LYS A 156 13.66 -1.68 -17.58
N GLY A 157 12.35 -1.91 -17.74
CA GLY A 157 11.50 -1.16 -18.67
C GLY A 157 11.23 0.29 -18.24
N GLY A 158 11.48 0.62 -16.97
CA GLY A 158 11.29 1.97 -16.42
C GLY A 158 12.51 2.88 -16.51
N GLN A 159 13.65 2.42 -17.05
CA GLN A 159 14.87 3.23 -17.09
C GLN A 159 14.66 4.51 -17.90
N GLY A 160 14.92 5.67 -17.29
CA GLY A 160 14.70 6.99 -17.90
C GLY A 160 13.25 7.47 -17.90
N ARG A 161 12.33 6.72 -17.28
CA ARG A 161 10.91 7.07 -17.11
C ARG A 161 10.61 7.40 -15.64
N THR A 162 9.42 7.92 -15.37
CA THR A 162 9.01 8.33 -14.03
C THR A 162 8.75 7.12 -13.13
N PHE A 163 9.13 7.21 -11.85
CA PHE A 163 8.67 6.28 -10.83
C PHE A 163 7.57 6.94 -9.99
N TYR A 164 6.34 6.43 -10.10
CA TYR A 164 5.21 6.94 -9.35
C TYR A 164 5.14 6.24 -7.99
N ALA A 165 5.51 6.97 -6.93
CA ALA A 165 5.56 6.45 -5.58
C ALA A 165 4.20 6.55 -4.86
N VAL A 166 3.42 5.46 -4.86
CA VAL A 166 2.13 5.34 -4.14
C VAL A 166 2.30 4.73 -2.74
N GLY A 167 1.49 5.17 -1.79
CA GLY A 167 1.42 4.55 -0.46
C GLY A 167 1.81 5.48 0.69
N GLY A 168 1.58 5.02 1.92
CA GLY A 168 1.72 5.85 3.11
C GLY A 168 3.17 6.18 3.48
N THR A 169 4.05 5.19 3.37
CA THR A 169 5.46 5.32 3.76
C THR A 169 6.20 6.30 2.87
N TRP A 170 6.06 6.18 1.54
CA TRP A 170 6.70 7.11 0.61
C TRP A 170 6.17 8.53 0.73
N ARG A 171 4.86 8.72 0.93
CA ARG A 171 4.32 10.06 1.22
C ARG A 171 4.90 10.68 2.48
N ASN A 172 5.19 9.89 3.51
CA ASN A 172 5.87 10.40 4.70
C ASN A 172 7.32 10.78 4.40
N LEU A 173 8.05 9.99 3.60
CA LEU A 173 9.40 10.36 3.13
C LEU A 173 9.38 11.65 2.31
N ALA A 174 8.42 11.80 1.40
CA ALA A 174 8.25 13.03 0.62
C ALA A 174 7.96 14.25 1.52
N ARG A 175 7.11 14.12 2.55
CA ARG A 175 6.87 15.22 3.53
C ARG A 175 8.14 15.59 4.27
N LEU A 176 8.92 14.59 4.70
CA LEU A 176 10.19 14.84 5.37
C LEU A 176 11.17 15.58 4.44
N HIS A 177 11.27 15.14 3.18
CA HIS A 177 12.11 15.78 2.18
C HIS A 177 11.66 17.21 1.87
N MET A 178 10.36 17.47 1.75
CA MET A 178 9.81 18.84 1.60
C MET A 178 10.24 19.73 2.75
N GLU A 179 10.08 19.27 4.00
CA GLU A 179 10.44 20.03 5.20
C GLU A 179 11.94 20.32 5.25
N MET A 180 12.78 19.31 4.98
CA MET A 180 14.24 19.46 4.97
C MET A 180 14.74 20.48 3.93
N ASN A 181 14.00 20.64 2.84
CA ASN A 181 14.36 21.56 1.76
C ASN A 181 13.58 22.89 1.81
N ASN A 182 12.80 23.14 2.86
CA ASN A 182 11.91 24.31 2.97
C ASN A 182 11.04 24.49 1.71
N TYR A 183 10.49 23.38 1.19
CA TYR A 183 9.74 23.40 -0.06
C TYR A 183 8.49 24.30 0.09
N PRO A 184 8.31 25.31 -0.79
CA PRO A 184 7.35 26.38 -0.55
C PRO A 184 5.88 25.96 -0.68
N LEU A 185 5.61 24.78 -1.27
CA LEU A 185 4.26 24.30 -1.54
C LEU A 185 3.98 23.00 -0.78
N GLY A 186 3.11 23.06 0.24
CA GLY A 186 2.71 21.90 1.06
C GLY A 186 1.78 20.89 0.36
N VAL A 187 1.85 20.77 -0.97
CA VAL A 187 1.00 19.89 -1.78
C VAL A 187 1.79 18.65 -2.18
N MET A 188 1.29 17.47 -1.77
CA MET A 188 1.94 16.18 -2.04
C MET A 188 1.79 15.71 -3.48
N HIS A 189 0.62 15.95 -4.09
CA HIS A 189 0.35 15.52 -5.46
C HIS A 189 1.27 16.29 -6.42
N HIS A 190 1.88 15.61 -7.39
CA HIS A 190 2.91 16.16 -8.29
C HIS A 190 4.20 16.65 -7.63
N TYR A 191 4.46 16.27 -6.37
CA TYR A 191 5.80 16.50 -5.82
C TYR A 191 6.81 15.54 -6.44
N GLU A 192 7.86 16.10 -7.03
CA GLU A 192 8.90 15.36 -7.73
C GLU A 192 10.25 15.48 -7.01
N ILE A 193 11.00 14.37 -7.02
CA ILE A 193 12.35 14.27 -6.49
C ILE A 193 13.19 13.60 -7.58
N SER A 194 14.36 14.15 -7.88
CA SER A 194 15.30 13.50 -8.79
C SER A 194 15.88 12.24 -8.14
N ALA A 195 16.26 11.24 -8.94
CA ALA A 195 16.81 9.99 -8.41
C ALA A 195 18.09 10.21 -7.58
N ASP A 196 18.89 11.23 -7.89
CA ASP A 196 20.11 11.57 -7.14
C ASP A 196 19.83 12.24 -5.79
N SER A 197 18.63 12.81 -5.61
CA SER A 197 18.20 13.51 -4.40
C SER A 197 17.28 12.66 -3.50
N ALA A 198 16.85 11.48 -3.97
CA ALA A 198 15.97 10.55 -3.28
C ALA A 198 16.74 9.59 -2.36
#